data_AF-A0A7S2FDQ1-F1
#
_entry.id   AF-A0A7S2FDQ1-F1
#
_cell.length_a   1.000
_cell.length_b   1.000
_cell.length_c   1.000
_cell.angle_alpha   90.00
_cell.angle_beta   90.00
_cell.angle_gamma   90.00
#
_symmetry.space_group_name_H-M   'P 1'
#
loop_
_entity.id
_entity.type
_entity.pdbx_description
1 polymer ?
#
loop_
_entity_poly.entity_id
_entity_poly.type
_entity_poly.pdbx_seq_one_letter_code
_entity_poly.pdbx_strand_id
1 'polypeptide(L)'
;VGVVRPAPVVPEEFDKRLDEGIATKELNFTCGDTDIPVVKRLYREAFEAAFDGAIQLDFSQLGWKDEQMKTLAAALVRTRERRGLAQCKKVDVRDNPCSKAGLRALAEALKGTTCEIWAKGTGCCKAGHEAVRKALRDTGVKVVLDKTDL
;
A
#
# COMPACT_ATOMS: atom_id res chain seq x y z
N VAL A 1 3.66 -21.36 -9.61
CA VAL A 1 3.93 -20.18 -8.76
C VAL A 1 2.80 -19.20 -9.01
N GLY A 2 1.93 -18.95 -8.02
CA GLY A 2 0.79 -18.05 -8.20
C GLY A 2 1.28 -16.63 -8.45
N VAL A 3 0.57 -15.88 -9.29
CA VAL A 3 0.86 -14.45 -9.51
C VAL A 3 0.67 -13.73 -8.18
N VAL A 4 1.77 -13.23 -7.62
CA VAL A 4 1.73 -12.39 -6.42
C VAL A 4 1.09 -11.07 -6.79
N ARG A 5 0.03 -10.67 -6.06
CA ARG A 5 -0.63 -9.39 -6.30
C ARG A 5 0.37 -8.25 -6.07
N PRO A 6 0.58 -7.33 -7.04
CA PRO A 6 1.47 -6.20 -6.87
C PRO A 6 0.89 -5.16 -5.90
N ALA A 7 1.76 -4.32 -5.33
CA ALA A 7 1.33 -3.19 -4.52
C ALA A 7 0.56 -2.16 -5.36
N PRO A 8 -0.46 -1.49 -4.79
CA PRO A 8 -1.21 -0.45 -5.50
C PRO A 8 -0.29 0.70 -5.86
N VAL A 9 -0.27 1.07 -7.13
CA VAL A 9 0.56 2.16 -7.67
C VAL A 9 -0.29 3.42 -7.72
N VAL A 10 0.26 4.56 -7.32
CA VAL A 10 -0.47 5.83 -7.43
C VAL A 10 -0.71 6.19 -8.90
N PRO A 11 -1.82 6.85 -9.25
CA PRO A 11 -2.14 7.16 -10.65
C PRO A 11 -1.02 7.86 -11.41
N GLU A 12 -0.28 8.76 -10.76
CA GLU A 12 0.82 9.51 -11.38
C GLU A 12 2.00 8.61 -11.78
N GLU A 13 2.30 7.60 -10.97
CA GLU A 13 3.35 6.62 -11.26
C GLU A 13 2.87 5.59 -12.30
N PHE A 14 1.57 5.26 -12.30
CA PHE A 14 0.97 4.45 -13.37
C PHE A 14 1.05 5.18 -14.72
N ASP A 15 0.66 6.45 -14.76
CA ASP A 15 0.70 7.28 -15.98
C ASP A 15 2.12 7.30 -16.58
N LYS A 16 3.14 7.47 -15.72
CA LYS A 16 4.55 7.44 -16.12
C LYS A 16 4.98 6.09 -16.69
N ARG A 17 4.65 4.97 -16.02
CA ARG A 17 5.00 3.62 -16.51
C ARG A 17 4.33 3.30 -17.83
N LEU A 18 3.09 3.76 -18.01
CA LEU A 18 2.35 3.60 -19.26
C LEU A 18 3.05 4.35 -20.40
N ASP A 19 3.41 5.62 -20.19
CA ASP A 19 4.10 6.44 -21.19
C ASP A 19 5.48 5.87 -21.53
N GLU A 20 6.25 5.43 -20.53
CA GLU A 20 7.55 4.79 -20.71
C GLU A 20 7.44 3.50 -21.52
N GLY A 21 6.50 2.61 -21.18
CA GLY A 21 6.29 1.35 -21.89
C GLY A 21 5.88 1.53 -23.35
N ILE A 22 5.12 2.59 -23.66
CA ILE A 22 4.76 2.95 -25.04
C ILE A 22 5.98 3.49 -25.78
N ALA A 23 6.75 4.39 -25.14
CA ALA A 23 7.95 4.97 -25.74
C ALA A 23 9.03 3.92 -26.04
N THR A 24 9.18 2.90 -25.18
CA THR A 24 10.11 1.78 -25.39
C THR A 24 9.55 0.67 -26.29
N LYS A 25 8.28 0.77 -26.70
CA LYS A 25 7.53 -0.25 -27.47
C LYS A 25 7.36 -1.59 -26.75
N GLU A 26 7.51 -1.61 -25.42
CA GLU A 26 7.15 -2.76 -24.58
C GLU A 26 5.64 -2.90 -24.42
N LEU A 27 4.91 -1.77 -24.52
CA LEU A 27 3.46 -1.71 -24.56
C LEU A 27 3.02 -1.12 -25.90
N ASN A 28 2.01 -1.74 -26.51
CA ASN A 28 1.39 -1.23 -27.73
C ASN A 28 -0.12 -1.42 -27.66
N PHE A 29 -0.87 -0.36 -27.92
CA PHE A 29 -2.32 -0.42 -28.01
C PHE A 29 -2.73 -0.88 -29.41
N THR A 30 -3.65 -1.82 -29.50
CA THR A 30 -4.12 -2.37 -30.79
C THR A 30 -4.86 -1.35 -31.66
N CYS A 31 -5.37 -0.27 -31.06
CA CYS A 31 -6.04 0.85 -31.72
C CYS A 31 -5.16 2.11 -31.83
N GLY A 32 -3.85 2.01 -31.58
CA GLY A 32 -2.96 3.16 -31.47
C GLY A 32 -3.21 3.99 -30.20
N ASP A 33 -2.74 5.24 -30.20
CA ASP A 33 -2.57 6.04 -28.97
C ASP A 33 -3.87 6.69 -28.43
N THR A 34 -5.01 6.46 -29.09
CA THR A 34 -6.29 7.09 -28.73
C THR A 34 -6.83 6.65 -27.38
N ASP A 35 -6.49 5.44 -26.94
CA ASP A 35 -7.01 4.85 -25.70
C ASP A 35 -6.19 5.24 -24.47
N ILE A 36 -4.99 5.80 -24.64
CA ILE A 36 -4.09 6.15 -23.54
C ILE A 36 -4.80 7.06 -22.51
N PRO A 37 -5.46 8.17 -22.90
CA PRO A 37 -6.14 9.03 -21.93
C PRO A 37 -7.30 8.31 -21.22
N VAL A 38 -7.99 7.41 -21.91
CA VAL A 38 -9.11 6.62 -21.34
C VAL A 38 -8.58 5.65 -20.29
N VAL A 39 -7.50 4.94 -20.57
CA VAL A 39 -6.87 4.00 -19.65
C VAL A 39 -6.36 4.70 -18.39
N LYS A 40 -5.67 5.83 -18.54
CA LYS A 40 -5.19 6.64 -17.40
C LYS A 40 -6.35 7.10 -16.52
N ARG A 41 -7.44 7.58 -17.12
CA ARG A 41 -8.65 7.97 -16.39
C ARG A 41 -9.27 6.79 -15.65
N LEU A 42 -9.49 5.66 -16.33
CA LEU A 42 -10.10 4.47 -15.74
C LEU A 42 -9.26 3.91 -14.59
N TYR A 43 -7.93 3.91 -14.73
CA TYR A 43 -7.04 3.50 -13.66
C TYR A 43 -7.19 4.40 -12.43
N ARG A 44 -7.19 5.72 -12.63
CA ARG A 44 -7.34 6.70 -11.55
C ARG A 44 -8.68 6.55 -10.82
N GLU A 45 -9.77 6.42 -11.57
CA GLU A 45 -11.11 6.21 -11.01
C GLU A 45 -11.19 4.90 -10.22
N ALA A 46 -10.69 3.80 -10.80
CA ALA A 46 -10.66 2.50 -10.13
C ALA A 46 -9.77 2.50 -8.88
N PHE A 47 -8.61 3.17 -8.94
CA PHE A 47 -7.74 3.34 -7.79
C PHE A 47 -8.47 4.07 -6.66
N GLU A 48 -9.09 5.22 -6.95
CA GLU A 48 -9.79 6.02 -5.95
C GLU A 48 -10.99 5.26 -5.37
N ALA A 49 -11.78 4.60 -6.21
CA ALA A 49 -12.92 3.78 -5.80
C ALA A 49 -12.51 2.56 -4.95
N ALA A 50 -11.33 1.98 -5.19
CA ALA A 50 -10.88 0.80 -4.43
C ALA A 50 -10.56 1.11 -2.95
N PHE A 51 -10.21 2.37 -2.64
CA PHE A 51 -9.98 2.79 -1.27
C PHE A 51 -11.19 3.48 -0.64
N ASP A 52 -12.02 4.14 -1.44
CA ASP A 52 -13.18 4.87 -0.92
C ASP A 52 -14.16 3.93 -0.21
N GLY A 53 -14.59 4.33 0.98
CA GLY A 53 -15.47 3.53 1.84
C GLY A 53 -14.84 2.23 2.41
N ALA A 54 -13.58 1.92 2.12
CA ALA A 54 -12.94 0.70 2.61
C ALA A 54 -12.77 0.75 4.14
N ILE A 55 -13.35 -0.24 4.84
CA ILE A 55 -13.21 -0.41 6.29
C ILE A 55 -11.90 -1.17 6.61
N GLN A 56 -11.55 -2.14 5.78
CA GLN A 56 -10.34 -2.94 5.90
C GLN A 56 -9.65 -3.06 4.54
N LEU A 57 -8.34 -2.85 4.53
CA LEU A 57 -7.48 -3.11 3.40
C LEU A 57 -6.65 -4.36 3.70
N ASP A 58 -6.93 -5.47 3.01
CA ASP A 58 -6.19 -6.73 3.20
C ASP A 58 -5.07 -6.84 2.18
N PHE A 59 -3.83 -6.90 2.66
CA PHE A 59 -2.60 -7.16 1.92
C PHE A 59 -1.76 -8.25 2.58
N SER A 60 -2.40 -9.15 3.33
CA SER A 60 -1.72 -10.25 4.03
C SER A 60 -1.20 -11.33 3.05
N GLN A 61 -0.10 -11.99 3.42
CA GLN A 61 0.43 -13.18 2.72
C GLN A 61 0.83 -12.95 1.25
N LEU A 62 1.22 -11.73 0.88
CA LEU A 62 1.61 -11.41 -0.49
C LEU A 62 3.12 -11.54 -0.74
N GLY A 63 3.91 -11.97 0.24
CA GLY A 63 5.37 -12.03 0.09
C GLY A 63 6.02 -10.65 -0.10
N TRP A 64 5.31 -9.58 0.29
CA TRP A 64 5.78 -8.20 0.12
C TRP A 64 6.97 -7.88 1.03
N LYS A 65 7.96 -7.20 0.47
CA LYS A 65 9.13 -6.66 1.17
C LYS A 65 8.96 -5.15 1.35
N ASP A 66 10.01 -4.48 1.84
CA ASP A 66 9.98 -3.05 2.14
C ASP A 66 9.59 -2.19 0.94
N GLU A 67 9.97 -2.55 -0.28
CA GLU A 67 9.64 -1.74 -1.45
C GLU A 67 8.15 -1.76 -1.80
N GLN A 68 7.50 -2.91 -1.65
CA GLN A 68 6.05 -3.00 -1.78
C GLN A 68 5.34 -2.25 -0.65
N MET A 69 5.88 -2.28 0.58
CA MET A 69 5.33 -1.49 1.69
C MET A 69 5.46 0.02 1.46
N LYS A 70 6.57 0.49 0.89
CA LYS A 70 6.74 1.90 0.48
C LYS A 70 5.78 2.29 -0.64
N THR A 71 5.54 1.39 -1.59
CA THR A 71 4.59 1.60 -2.68
C THR A 71 3.16 1.73 -2.13
N LEU A 72 2.76 0.83 -1.23
CA LEU A 72 1.50 0.94 -0.50
C LEU A 72 1.43 2.22 0.34
N ALA A 73 2.51 2.61 1.02
CA ALA A 73 2.56 3.85 1.80
C ALA A 73 2.27 5.09 0.94
N ALA A 74 2.84 5.16 -0.27
CA ALA A 74 2.55 6.24 -1.22
C ALA A 74 1.07 6.26 -1.62
N ALA A 75 0.49 5.09 -1.89
CA ALA A 75 -0.94 4.96 -2.18
C ALA A 75 -1.82 5.44 -1.01
N LEU A 76 -1.47 5.09 0.23
CA LEU A 76 -2.18 5.51 1.43
C LEU A 76 -2.09 7.03 1.66
N VAL A 77 -0.92 7.64 1.48
CA VAL A 77 -0.76 9.12 1.57
C VAL A 77 -1.68 9.81 0.57
N ARG A 78 -1.59 9.41 -0.70
CA ARG A 78 -2.36 9.99 -1.80
C ARG A 78 -3.88 9.84 -1.60
N THR A 79 -4.30 8.72 -1.01
CA THR A 79 -5.70 8.45 -0.67
C THR A 79 -6.15 9.27 0.53
N ARG A 80 -5.33 9.38 1.58
CA ARG A 80 -5.59 10.20 2.77
C ARG A 80 -5.79 11.67 2.42
N GLU A 81 -4.95 12.23 1.55
CA GLU A 81 -5.04 13.61 1.08
C GLU A 81 -6.37 13.91 0.38
N ARG A 82 -6.99 12.89 -0.22
CA ARG A 82 -8.34 12.97 -0.83
C ARG A 82 -9.46 12.46 0.07
N ARG A 83 -9.19 12.26 1.37
CA ARG A 83 -10.14 11.76 2.38
C ARG A 83 -10.69 10.35 2.12
N GLY A 84 -10.08 9.58 1.20
CA GLY A 84 -10.54 8.22 0.87
C GLY A 84 -10.33 7.19 1.99
N LEU A 85 -9.55 7.51 3.03
CA LEU A 85 -9.35 6.62 4.19
C LEU A 85 -10.27 6.92 5.39
N ALA A 86 -11.31 7.74 5.22
CA ALA A 86 -12.15 8.20 6.33
C ALA A 86 -12.82 7.05 7.13
N GLN A 87 -13.17 5.95 6.45
CA GLN A 87 -13.80 4.78 7.06
C GLN A 87 -12.80 3.67 7.42
N CYS A 88 -11.54 3.79 6.98
CA CYS A 88 -10.55 2.74 7.13
C CYS A 88 -10.16 2.58 8.60
N LYS A 89 -10.36 1.37 9.13
CA LYS A 89 -10.03 0.99 10.50
C LYS A 89 -8.81 0.08 10.55
N LYS A 90 -8.51 -0.61 9.46
CA LYS A 90 -7.47 -1.64 9.45
C LYS A 90 -6.75 -1.74 8.11
N VAL A 91 -5.42 -1.72 8.17
CA VAL A 91 -4.53 -2.18 7.09
C VAL A 91 -3.86 -3.48 7.55
N ASP A 92 -4.18 -4.58 6.88
CA ASP A 92 -3.64 -5.91 7.17
C ASP A 92 -2.44 -6.19 6.26
N VAL A 93 -1.24 -6.27 6.84
CA VAL A 93 -0.01 -6.62 6.13
C VAL A 93 0.65 -7.86 6.76
N ARG A 94 -0.14 -8.69 7.45
CA ARG A 94 0.36 -9.90 8.11
C ARG A 94 1.07 -10.83 7.14
N ASP A 95 2.02 -11.58 7.70
CA ASP A 95 2.75 -12.64 7.00
C ASP A 95 3.48 -12.16 5.72
N ASN A 96 3.88 -10.88 5.68
CA ASN A 96 4.75 -10.34 4.65
C ASN A 96 6.19 -10.21 5.15
N PRO A 97 7.21 -10.64 4.38
CA PRO A 97 8.62 -10.57 4.77
C PRO A 97 9.22 -9.14 4.71
N CYS A 98 8.49 -8.13 5.19
CA CYS A 98 8.98 -6.77 5.33
C CYS A 98 9.73 -6.55 6.66
N SER A 99 10.61 -5.56 6.68
CA SER A 99 11.36 -5.12 7.84
C SER A 99 10.67 -3.94 8.55
N LYS A 100 11.31 -3.45 9.61
CA LYS A 100 10.85 -2.25 10.33
C LYS A 100 10.75 -1.04 9.43
N ALA A 101 11.59 -0.94 8.40
CA ALA A 101 11.57 0.16 7.45
C ALA A 101 10.25 0.19 6.66
N GLY A 102 9.80 -0.98 6.17
CA GLY A 102 8.51 -1.11 5.50
C GLY A 102 7.33 -0.74 6.40
N LEU A 103 7.29 -1.26 7.64
CA LEU A 103 6.24 -0.90 8.60
C LEU A 103 6.25 0.59 8.98
N ARG A 104 7.43 1.19 9.11
CA ARG A 104 7.56 2.62 9.39
C ARG A 104 6.98 3.46 8.26
N ALA A 105 7.25 3.10 7.00
CA ALA A 105 6.66 3.80 5.86
C ALA A 105 5.12 3.80 5.92
N LEU A 106 4.51 2.66 6.26
CA LEU A 106 3.05 2.56 6.43
C LEU A 106 2.53 3.39 7.60
N ALA A 107 3.23 3.34 8.74
CA ALA A 107 2.83 4.09 9.94
C ALA A 107 2.89 5.61 9.71
N GLU A 108 3.91 6.11 9.02
CA GLU A 108 3.98 7.54 8.64
C GLU A 108 2.86 7.91 7.65
N ALA A 109 2.55 7.04 6.68
CA ALA A 109 1.47 7.25 5.73
C ALA A 109 0.08 7.35 6.40
N LEU A 110 -0.12 6.62 7.50
CA LEU A 110 -1.37 6.60 8.28
C LEU A 110 -1.38 7.59 9.46
N LYS A 111 -0.34 8.41 9.63
CA LYS A 111 -0.30 9.43 10.68
C LYS A 111 -1.54 10.33 10.62
N GLY A 112 -2.15 10.57 11.79
CA GLY A 112 -3.39 11.36 11.91
C GLY A 112 -4.67 10.63 11.51
N THR A 113 -4.60 9.34 11.18
CA THR A 113 -5.78 8.49 10.95
C THR A 113 -6.11 7.66 12.18
N THR A 114 -7.32 7.09 12.25
CA THR A 114 -7.70 6.09 13.27
C THR A 114 -7.38 4.66 12.83
N CYS A 115 -6.69 4.48 11.70
CA CYS A 115 -6.48 3.18 11.11
C CYS A 115 -5.35 2.42 11.83
N GLU A 116 -5.59 1.16 12.14
CA GLU A 116 -4.59 0.29 12.76
C GLU A 116 -3.81 -0.50 11.71
N ILE A 117 -2.54 -0.79 11.99
CA ILE A 117 -1.71 -1.68 11.15
C ILE A 117 -1.64 -3.05 11.82
N TRP A 118 -2.04 -4.09 11.10
CA TRP A 118 -1.91 -5.47 11.53
C TRP A 118 -0.72 -6.12 10.83
N ALA A 119 0.33 -6.44 11.59
CA ALA A 119 1.65 -6.79 11.04
C ALA A 119 2.28 -8.04 11.70
N LYS A 120 1.45 -8.92 12.28
CA LYS A 120 1.86 -10.25 12.75
C LYS A 120 2.55 -11.05 11.64
N GLY A 121 3.60 -11.80 11.99
CA GLY A 121 4.29 -12.69 11.05
C GLY A 121 5.15 -11.95 10.03
N THR A 122 5.37 -10.65 10.21
CA THR A 122 6.28 -9.89 9.34
C THR A 122 7.74 -10.17 9.69
N GLY A 123 8.67 -9.86 8.78
CA GLY A 123 10.11 -9.98 9.03
C GLY A 123 10.62 -9.19 10.25
N CYS A 124 9.82 -8.23 10.73
CA CYS A 124 10.04 -7.47 11.95
C CYS A 124 10.03 -8.32 13.24
N CYS A 125 9.34 -9.46 13.25
CA CYS A 125 9.24 -10.34 14.42
C CYS A 125 10.61 -10.88 14.87
N LYS A 126 11.61 -10.97 13.98
CA LYS A 126 12.98 -11.38 14.34
C LYS A 126 13.71 -10.34 15.20
N ALA A 127 13.34 -9.07 15.11
CA ALA A 127 13.97 -8.00 15.86
C ALA A 127 13.30 -7.71 17.21
N GLY A 128 12.29 -8.50 17.58
CA GLY A 128 11.47 -8.35 18.79
C GLY A 128 10.38 -7.29 18.65
N HIS A 129 9.15 -7.62 19.06
CA HIS A 129 7.98 -6.73 18.98
C HIS A 129 8.21 -5.37 19.68
N GLU A 130 8.94 -5.35 20.80
CA GLU A 130 9.19 -4.12 21.55
C GLU A 130 10.04 -3.11 20.77
N ALA A 131 11.05 -3.59 20.03
CA ALA A 131 11.88 -2.72 19.21
C ALA A 131 11.09 -2.12 18.04
N VAL A 132 10.08 -2.82 17.53
CA VAL A 132 9.15 -2.31 16.52
C VAL A 132 8.23 -1.26 17.13
N ARG A 133 7.61 -1.55 18.28
CA ARG A 133 6.74 -0.58 18.99
C ARG A 133 7.48 0.71 19.33
N LYS A 134 8.71 0.60 19.85
CA LYS A 134 9.56 1.77 20.13
C LYS A 134 9.87 2.58 18.88
N ALA A 135 10.18 1.91 17.78
CA ALA A 135 10.53 2.56 16.51
C ALA A 135 9.34 3.22 15.80
N LEU A 136 8.10 2.93 16.22
CA LEU A 136 6.88 3.48 15.60
C LEU A 136 6.09 4.37 16.56
N ARG A 137 6.56 4.57 17.79
CA ARG A 137 5.87 5.33 18.84
C ARG A 137 5.57 6.77 18.43
N ASP A 138 6.46 7.39 17.67
CA ASP A 138 6.36 8.76 17.17
C ASP A 138 5.32 8.97 16.05
N THR A 139 4.88 7.88 15.42
CA THR A 139 3.85 7.93 14.37
C THR A 139 2.44 8.09 14.95
N GLY A 140 2.23 7.72 16.22
CA GLY A 140 0.92 7.72 16.87
C GLY A 140 -0.06 6.68 16.32
N VAL A 141 0.36 5.84 15.39
CA VAL A 141 -0.47 4.78 14.77
C VAL A 141 -0.39 3.52 15.62
N LYS A 142 -1.55 2.90 15.88
CA LYS A 142 -1.60 1.61 16.58
C LYS A 142 -1.14 0.50 15.64
N VAL A 143 -0.12 -0.24 16.06
CA VAL A 143 0.43 -1.39 15.34
C VAL A 143 0.24 -2.65 16.16
N VAL A 144 -0.54 -3.58 15.63
CA VAL A 144 -0.87 -4.87 16.24
C VAL A 144 0.08 -5.94 15.71
N LEU A 145 0.90 -6.50 16.61
CA LEU A 145 1.95 -7.47 16.28
C LEU A 145 1.62 -8.90 16.76
N ASP A 146 0.65 -9.10 17.66
CA ASP A 146 0.19 -10.41 18.09
C ASP A 146 -1.34 -10.48 18.33
N LYS A 147 -1.89 -11.70 18.40
CA LYS A 147 -3.32 -11.97 18.63
C LYS A 147 -3.79 -11.67 20.07
N THR A 148 -2.87 -11.50 21.02
CA THR A 148 -3.16 -11.31 22.45
C THR A 148 -3.34 -9.84 22.87
N ASP A 149 -3.17 -8.88 21.95
CA ASP A 149 -3.37 -7.44 22.21
C ASP A 149 -4.84 -6.97 21.96
N LEU A 150 -5.80 -7.91 21.92
CA LEU A 150 -7.24 -7.66 21.81
C LEU A 150 -7.97 -8.00 23.11
#